data_AF-A0A089KVW4-F1
#
_entry.id   AF-A0A089KVW4-F1
#
_cell.length_a   1.000
_cell.length_b   1.000
_cell.length_c   1.000
_cell.angle_alpha   90.00
_cell.angle_beta   90.00
_cell.angle_gamma   90.00
#
_symmetry.space_group_name_H-M   'P 1'
#
loop_
_entity.id
_entity.type
_entity.pdbx_description
1 polymer ?
#
loop_
_entity_poly.entity_id
_entity_poly.type
_entity_poly.pdbx_seq_one_letter_code
_entity_poly.pdbx_strand_id
1 'polypeptide(L)'
;MLAEFYKTLDSPEELGTNILIPDFGPVLYLSENGELFCYMGIVSREGNGSSFQGWPYYLRGKSASKCKKQIKGFYRLQAGCILMTDFLDHELYEMKKFKRLNNYIVSLPVANSCDFGIVRRVHSEHSSNFEENESMSRACFGLTYDELEQVVGIYARRLGILNDYIQYPRVTRSMKHDNFCDITGLWIPPKFPYITFNGSGHTYSHVSLYGFYRHIDIMLSMGRNTLASKIFTHGVPDIEALNQLHLIEDYFLMGIKVTRECIYSDAYIR
;
A
#
# COMPACT_ATOMS: atom_id res chain seq x y z
N MET A 1 12.48 11.47 -8.84
CA MET A 1 12.74 11.85 -7.45
C MET A 1 13.43 10.74 -6.65
N LEU A 2 12.87 9.52 -6.60
CA LEU A 2 13.48 8.41 -5.84
C LEU A 2 14.82 7.88 -6.40
N ALA A 3 15.06 7.98 -7.72
CA ALA A 3 16.37 7.61 -8.30
C ALA A 3 17.52 8.52 -7.82
N GLU A 4 17.25 9.82 -7.61
CA GLU A 4 18.25 10.72 -7.00
C GLU A 4 18.44 10.41 -5.53
N PHE A 5 17.35 10.12 -4.81
CA PHE A 5 17.41 9.69 -3.41
C PHE A 5 18.22 8.38 -3.24
N TYR A 6 18.19 7.46 -4.20
CA TYR A 6 19.02 6.25 -4.18
C TYR A 6 20.52 6.56 -4.08
N LYS A 7 20.98 7.63 -4.75
CA LYS A 7 22.38 8.05 -4.74
C LYS A 7 22.82 8.61 -3.39
N THR A 8 21.90 9.15 -2.59
CA THR A 8 22.19 9.73 -1.26
C THR A 8 22.16 8.72 -0.12
N LEU A 9 21.81 7.45 -0.39
CA LEU A 9 21.76 6.40 0.62
C LEU A 9 23.15 5.80 0.88
N ASP A 10 23.56 5.79 2.15
CA ASP A 10 24.81 5.16 2.61
C ASP A 10 24.73 3.64 2.77
N SER A 11 23.58 3.04 2.41
CA SER A 11 23.41 1.58 2.49
C SER A 11 24.16 0.87 1.36
N PRO A 12 24.70 -0.34 1.60
CA PRO A 12 25.43 -1.09 0.58
C PRO A 12 24.52 -1.42 -0.62
N GLU A 13 25.12 -1.44 -1.80
CA GLU A 13 24.46 -1.91 -3.01
C GLU A 13 24.54 -3.43 -3.08
N GLU A 14 23.40 -4.08 -3.29
CA GLU A 14 23.29 -5.53 -3.45
C GLU A 14 22.56 -5.85 -4.76
N LEU A 15 23.04 -6.82 -5.52
CA LEU A 15 22.32 -7.36 -6.67
C LEU A 15 21.09 -8.14 -6.20
N GLY A 16 19.99 -8.09 -6.96
CA GLY A 16 18.75 -8.81 -6.66
C GLY A 16 18.97 -10.29 -6.32
N THR A 17 19.86 -10.98 -7.06
CA THR A 17 20.21 -12.39 -6.82
C THR A 17 20.84 -12.66 -5.44
N ASN A 18 21.42 -11.65 -4.80
CA ASN A 18 22.08 -11.77 -3.50
C ASN A 18 21.14 -11.42 -2.34
N ILE A 19 19.96 -10.86 -2.63
CA ILE A 19 19.02 -10.45 -1.59
C ILE A 19 18.23 -11.66 -1.11
N LEU A 20 18.40 -11.95 0.17
CA LEU A 20 17.76 -13.09 0.84
C LEU A 20 16.48 -12.67 1.57
N ILE A 21 15.63 -13.65 1.88
CA ILE A 21 14.44 -13.44 2.69
C ILE A 21 14.85 -12.87 4.07
N PRO A 22 14.28 -11.72 4.49
CA PRO A 22 14.70 -11.02 5.69
C PRO A 22 14.25 -11.72 6.98
N ASP A 23 14.85 -11.33 8.10
CA ASP A 23 14.52 -11.88 9.42
C ASP A 23 13.20 -11.36 10.00
N PHE A 24 12.88 -10.09 9.73
CA PHE A 24 11.74 -9.34 10.26
C PHE A 24 11.16 -8.44 9.17
N GLY A 25 9.89 -8.04 9.33
CA GLY A 25 9.15 -7.31 8.29
C GLY A 25 8.42 -6.09 8.85
N PRO A 26 7.73 -5.32 7.99
CA PRO A 26 7.93 -5.15 6.54
C PRO A 26 9.36 -4.74 6.16
N VAL A 27 9.73 -4.90 4.88
CA VAL A 27 11.05 -4.45 4.37
C VAL A 27 10.91 -3.61 3.12
N LEU A 28 11.83 -2.65 2.99
CA LEU A 28 11.88 -1.69 1.91
C LEU A 28 13.20 -1.81 1.17
N TYR A 29 13.14 -1.97 -0.14
CA TYR A 29 14.28 -1.92 -1.04
C TYR A 29 14.05 -0.85 -2.09
N LEU A 30 15.08 -0.08 -2.40
CA LEU A 30 15.06 0.89 -3.49
C LEU A 30 16.02 0.43 -4.57
N SER A 31 15.53 0.29 -5.80
CA SER A 31 16.38 -0.02 -6.96
C SER A 31 17.15 1.22 -7.43
N GLU A 32 18.24 1.00 -8.17
CA GLU A 32 19.04 2.07 -8.78
C GLU A 32 18.22 2.97 -9.74
N ASN A 33 17.14 2.44 -10.33
CA ASN A 33 16.23 3.19 -11.21
C ASN A 33 15.16 3.97 -10.45
N GLY A 34 15.15 3.93 -9.12
CA GLY A 34 14.19 4.63 -8.28
C GLY A 34 12.85 3.90 -8.05
N GLU A 35 12.73 2.63 -8.47
CA GLU A 35 11.56 1.80 -8.12
C GLU A 35 11.67 1.32 -6.65
N LEU A 36 10.62 1.57 -5.87
CA LEU A 36 10.50 1.17 -4.47
C LEU A 36 9.76 -0.18 -4.34
N PHE A 37 10.35 -1.09 -3.58
CA PHE A 37 9.80 -2.41 -3.28
C PHE A 37 9.49 -2.51 -1.79
N CYS A 38 8.21 -2.45 -1.45
CA CYS A 38 7.72 -2.58 -0.09
C CYS A 38 7.12 -3.97 0.13
N TYR A 39 7.92 -4.90 0.65
CA TYR A 39 7.45 -6.25 0.96
C TYR A 39 6.87 -6.30 2.36
N MET A 40 5.58 -6.63 2.43
CA MET A 40 4.82 -6.75 3.66
C MET A 40 4.89 -8.15 4.26
N GLY A 41 5.25 -9.18 3.48
CA GLY A 41 5.36 -10.55 3.97
C GLY A 41 5.16 -11.57 2.85
N ILE A 42 4.61 -12.74 3.18
CA ILE A 42 4.54 -13.88 2.25
C ILE A 42 3.13 -14.47 2.11
N VAL A 43 2.91 -15.09 0.95
CA VAL A 43 1.78 -15.97 0.66
C VAL A 43 2.27 -17.42 0.71
N SER A 44 1.78 -18.21 1.65
CA SER A 44 2.13 -19.63 1.78
C SER A 44 1.36 -20.50 0.79
N ARG A 45 1.95 -21.59 0.31
CA ARG A 45 1.25 -22.65 -0.44
C ARG A 45 0.50 -23.63 0.44
N GLU A 46 0.88 -23.76 1.71
CA GLU A 46 0.40 -24.82 2.61
C GLU A 46 -0.91 -24.47 3.34
N GLY A 47 -1.65 -23.45 2.89
CA GLY A 47 -2.98 -23.09 3.40
C GLY A 47 -3.04 -22.52 4.84
N ASN A 48 -2.02 -22.78 5.66
CA ASN A 48 -2.01 -22.48 7.10
C ASN A 48 -1.46 -21.08 7.48
N GLY A 49 -1.62 -20.09 6.60
CA GLY A 49 -1.42 -18.69 6.99
C GLY A 49 -0.60 -17.86 6.00
N SER A 50 -1.31 -16.98 5.30
CA SER A 50 -0.76 -15.73 4.79
C SER A 50 -0.15 -14.94 5.95
N SER A 51 1.15 -14.64 5.88
CA SER A 51 1.81 -13.82 6.91
C SER A 51 1.91 -12.39 6.42
N PHE A 52 0.90 -11.57 6.71
CA PHE A 52 0.96 -10.13 6.49
C PHE A 52 1.72 -9.44 7.64
N GLN A 53 2.63 -8.53 7.31
CA GLN A 53 3.60 -7.92 8.24
C GLN A 53 4.58 -8.91 8.90
N GLY A 54 4.84 -10.07 8.29
CA GLY A 54 5.66 -11.09 8.92
C GLY A 54 6.34 -12.06 7.95
N TRP A 55 7.43 -12.65 8.43
CA TRP A 55 8.23 -13.65 7.72
C TRP A 55 8.37 -14.89 8.59
N PRO A 56 8.04 -16.09 8.09
CA PRO A 56 8.27 -17.31 8.84
C PRO A 56 9.76 -17.54 9.13
N TYR A 57 10.06 -17.88 10.38
CA TYR A 57 11.44 -18.04 10.84
C TYR A 57 12.25 -19.07 10.04
N TYR A 58 11.58 -20.11 9.51
CA TYR A 58 12.22 -21.18 8.74
C TYR A 58 12.61 -20.77 7.31
N LEU A 59 12.23 -19.57 6.85
CA LEU A 59 12.59 -19.03 5.53
C LEU A 59 13.74 -18.02 5.58
N ARG A 60 14.12 -17.56 6.77
CA ARG A 60 15.14 -16.52 6.98
C ARG A 60 16.47 -16.89 6.35
N GLY A 61 17.09 -15.91 5.67
CA GLY A 61 18.40 -16.09 5.04
C GLY A 61 18.41 -17.04 3.84
N LYS A 62 17.24 -17.47 3.34
CA LYS A 62 17.14 -18.28 2.12
C LYS A 62 16.86 -17.38 0.93
N SER A 63 17.37 -17.76 -0.24
CA SER A 63 16.91 -17.18 -1.50
C SER A 63 15.48 -17.64 -1.77
N ALA A 64 14.63 -16.73 -2.24
CA ALA A 64 13.23 -17.04 -2.53
C ALA A 64 13.10 -18.09 -3.65
N SER A 65 14.03 -18.13 -4.60
CA SER A 65 14.12 -19.18 -5.62
C SER A 65 14.18 -20.60 -5.03
N LYS A 66 14.83 -20.78 -3.87
CA LYS A 66 14.95 -22.06 -3.16
C LYS A 66 13.71 -22.39 -2.31
N CYS A 67 12.80 -21.44 -2.13
CA CYS A 67 11.61 -21.56 -1.29
C CYS A 67 10.30 -21.65 -2.09
N LYS A 68 10.37 -21.83 -3.42
CA LYS A 68 9.20 -21.92 -4.32
C LYS A 68 8.20 -23.02 -3.96
N LYS A 69 8.63 -24.07 -3.26
CA LYS A 69 7.76 -25.16 -2.78
C LYS A 69 6.85 -24.72 -1.62
N GLN A 70 7.34 -23.81 -0.78
CA GLN A 70 6.63 -23.32 0.40
C GLN A 70 5.90 -22.00 0.13
N ILE A 71 6.47 -21.15 -0.73
CA ILE A 71 5.99 -19.80 -1.00
C ILE A 71 5.25 -19.77 -2.34
N LYS A 72 4.03 -19.23 -2.32
CA LYS A 72 3.23 -18.95 -3.51
C LYS A 72 3.64 -17.61 -4.13
N GLY A 73 3.93 -16.63 -3.30
CA GLY A 73 4.42 -15.30 -3.69
C GLY A 73 4.66 -14.42 -2.46
N PHE A 74 4.93 -13.14 -2.69
CA PHE A 74 5.25 -12.14 -1.67
C PHE A 74 4.23 -11.02 -1.70
N TYR A 75 3.79 -10.56 -0.54
CA TYR A 75 2.93 -9.38 -0.47
C TYR A 75 3.78 -8.14 -0.70
N ARG A 76 3.55 -7.45 -1.82
CA ARG A 76 4.15 -6.15 -2.15
C ARG A 76 3.09 -5.06 -2.09
N LEU A 77 3.38 -3.96 -1.41
CA LEU A 77 2.55 -2.77 -1.39
C LEU A 77 3.02 -1.79 -2.46
N GLN A 78 2.11 -1.35 -3.34
CA GLN A 78 2.38 -0.37 -4.38
C GLN A 78 1.11 0.42 -4.71
N ALA A 79 1.21 1.76 -4.74
CA ALA A 79 0.11 2.68 -5.05
C ALA A 79 -1.22 2.39 -4.30
N GLY A 80 -1.15 1.98 -3.04
CA GLY A 80 -2.31 1.63 -2.20
C GLY A 80 -2.91 0.26 -2.48
N CYS A 81 -2.31 -0.52 -3.39
CA CYS A 81 -2.70 -1.89 -3.72
C CYS A 81 -1.75 -2.90 -3.08
N ILE A 82 -2.31 -3.97 -2.51
CA ILE A 82 -1.55 -5.13 -2.08
C ILE A 82 -1.51 -6.12 -3.24
N LEU A 83 -0.29 -6.46 -3.66
CA LEU A 83 0.01 -7.33 -4.77
C LEU A 83 0.67 -8.60 -4.25
N MET A 84 0.43 -9.71 -4.92
CA MET A 84 1.25 -10.91 -4.84
C MET A 84 2.24 -10.87 -6.00
N THR A 85 3.53 -10.80 -5.67
CA THR A 85 4.63 -10.71 -6.64
C THR A 85 5.66 -11.80 -6.39
N ASP A 86 6.59 -11.96 -7.32
CA ASP A 86 7.89 -12.58 -7.06
C ASP A 86 8.77 -11.68 -6.17
N PHE A 87 9.91 -12.23 -5.73
CA PHE A 87 10.92 -11.52 -4.96
C PHE A 87 12.01 -10.92 -5.85
N LEU A 88 12.99 -10.24 -5.25
CA LEU A 88 14.05 -9.52 -5.97
C LEU A 88 15.08 -10.43 -6.66
N ASP A 89 15.11 -11.72 -6.32
CA ASP A 89 15.96 -12.73 -6.98
C ASP A 89 15.29 -13.36 -8.22
N HIS A 90 14.18 -12.78 -8.69
CA HIS A 90 13.52 -13.15 -9.95
C HIS A 90 14.31 -12.63 -11.17
N GLU A 91 14.26 -13.33 -12.31
CA GLU A 91 15.01 -13.04 -13.55
C GLU A 91 14.92 -11.57 -14.02
N LEU A 92 13.78 -10.90 -13.79
CA LEU A 92 13.56 -9.49 -14.15
C LEU A 92 14.31 -8.49 -13.27
N TYR A 93 14.73 -8.92 -12.08
CA TYR A 93 15.30 -8.08 -11.02
C TYR A 93 16.68 -8.57 -10.55
N GLU A 94 17.07 -9.81 -10.85
CA GLU A 94 18.25 -10.47 -10.29
C GLU A 94 19.56 -9.72 -10.57
N MET A 95 19.65 -9.05 -11.73
CA MET A 95 20.81 -8.27 -12.17
C MET A 95 20.74 -6.78 -11.80
N LYS A 96 19.61 -6.30 -11.25
CA LYS A 96 19.48 -4.91 -10.82
C LYS A 96 20.10 -4.72 -9.45
N LYS A 97 20.59 -3.51 -9.20
CA LYS A 97 21.10 -3.12 -7.88
C LYS A 97 20.02 -2.54 -7.00
N PHE A 98 20.08 -2.88 -5.72
CA PHE A 98 19.18 -2.38 -4.70
C PHE A 98 19.94 -1.94 -3.46
N LYS A 99 19.34 -0.99 -2.73
CA LYS A 99 19.72 -0.61 -1.38
C LYS A 99 18.56 -0.90 -0.43
N ARG A 100 18.83 -1.59 0.67
CA ARG A 100 17.84 -1.82 1.74
C ARG A 100 17.68 -0.56 2.59
N LEU A 101 16.45 -0.13 2.82
CA LEU A 101 16.14 1.11 3.56
C LEU A 101 15.98 0.84 5.07
N ASN A 102 17.08 0.56 5.77
CA ASN A 102 17.04 0.13 7.18
C ASN A 102 16.53 1.20 8.16
N ASN A 103 16.67 2.48 7.83
CA ASN A 103 16.21 3.60 8.66
C ASN A 103 14.75 4.00 8.38
N TYR A 104 14.08 3.29 7.49
CA TYR A 104 12.70 3.57 7.09
C TYR A 104 11.80 2.41 7.53
N ILE A 105 10.61 2.74 8.02
CA ILE A 105 9.62 1.76 8.44
C ILE A 105 8.28 2.06 7.76
N VAL A 106 7.54 1.00 7.49
CA VAL A 106 6.14 1.12 7.07
C VAL A 106 5.31 1.36 8.32
N SER A 107 4.78 2.57 8.47
CA SER A 107 3.81 2.89 9.50
C SER A 107 2.43 2.48 9.01
N LEU A 108 1.80 1.54 9.71
CA LEU A 108 0.39 1.22 9.53
C LEU A 108 -0.43 1.79 10.68
N PRO A 109 -1.72 2.06 10.43
CA PRO A 109 -2.64 2.53 11.44
C PRO A 109 -2.68 1.67 12.72
N VAL A 110 -2.83 2.33 13.88
CA VAL A 110 -2.83 1.71 15.22
C VAL A 110 -4.11 2.06 15.97
N ALA A 111 -4.43 1.40 17.09
CA ALA A 111 -5.73 1.49 17.77
C ALA A 111 -6.35 2.89 17.94
N ASN A 112 -5.53 3.96 18.01
CA ASN A 112 -5.99 5.34 18.25
C ASN A 112 -5.67 6.30 17.10
N SER A 113 -5.09 5.84 15.98
CA SER A 113 -4.70 6.70 14.85
C SER A 113 -4.87 5.97 13.51
N CYS A 114 -5.40 6.69 12.52
CA CYS A 114 -5.54 6.22 11.14
C CYS A 114 -4.33 6.55 10.26
N ASP A 115 -3.30 7.17 10.83
CA ASP A 115 -2.14 7.63 10.07
C ASP A 115 -1.37 6.44 9.52
N PHE A 116 -0.85 6.61 8.30
CA PHE A 116 -0.05 5.63 7.60
C PHE A 116 1.00 6.34 6.75
N GLY A 117 2.04 5.61 6.37
CA GLY A 117 3.08 6.15 5.50
C GLY A 117 4.39 5.41 5.64
N ILE A 118 5.40 5.88 4.90
CA ILE A 118 6.78 5.44 5.07
C ILE A 118 7.50 6.50 5.89
N VAL A 119 7.89 6.14 7.11
CA VAL A 119 8.52 7.09 8.05
C VAL A 119 9.98 6.75 8.28
N ARG A 120 10.83 7.77 8.32
CA ARG A 120 12.24 7.70 8.67
C ARG A 120 12.38 7.79 10.18
N ARG A 121 13.21 6.93 10.78
CA ARG A 121 13.64 7.10 12.17
C ARG A 121 14.74 8.15 12.25
N VAL A 122 14.47 9.24 12.94
CA VAL A 122 15.43 10.32 13.21
C VAL A 122 15.85 10.22 14.67
N HIS A 123 17.13 9.90 14.89
CA HIS A 123 17.70 9.85 16.24
C HIS A 123 18.28 11.23 16.55
N SER A 124 17.79 11.86 17.62
CA SER A 124 18.43 13.00 18.25
C SER A 124 19.07 12.55 19.57
N GLU A 125 19.93 13.38 20.15
CA GLU A 125 20.60 13.09 21.44
C GLU A 125 19.62 12.79 22.58
N HIS A 126 18.35 13.21 22.46
CA HIS A 126 17.35 13.13 23.53
C HIS A 126 16.01 12.48 23.14
N SER A 127 15.76 12.22 21.86
CA SER A 127 14.55 11.51 21.41
C SER A 127 14.74 10.79 20.07
N SER A 128 13.94 9.75 19.84
CA SER A 128 13.71 9.22 18.50
C SER A 128 12.40 9.77 17.97
N ASN A 129 12.46 10.57 16.90
CA ASN A 129 11.30 11.07 16.20
C ASN A 129 11.11 10.30 14.88
N PHE A 130 9.89 10.35 14.35
CA PHE A 130 9.57 9.78 13.05
C PHE A 130 9.11 10.88 12.12
N GLU A 131 9.69 10.93 10.92
CA GLU A 131 9.35 11.90 9.89
C GLU A 131 8.88 11.16 8.64
N GLU A 132 7.75 11.56 8.06
CA GLU A 132 7.25 10.94 6.84
C GLU A 132 8.18 11.25 5.65
N ASN A 133 8.43 10.24 4.82
CA ASN A 133 8.98 10.42 3.48
C ASN A 133 7.83 10.36 2.47
N GLU A 134 7.28 11.53 2.12
CA GLU A 134 6.10 11.63 1.27
C GLU A 134 6.26 10.91 -0.07
N SER A 135 7.44 10.97 -0.68
CA SER A 135 7.70 10.32 -1.97
C SER A 135 7.59 8.80 -1.88
N MET A 136 8.08 8.21 -0.80
CA MET A 136 7.94 6.78 -0.54
C MET A 136 6.51 6.42 -0.11
N SER A 137 5.86 7.26 0.69
CA SER A 137 4.45 7.10 1.04
C SER A 137 3.57 7.07 -0.20
N ARG A 138 3.72 8.03 -1.13
CA ARG A 138 3.00 8.04 -2.41
C ARG A 138 3.31 6.79 -3.24
N ALA A 139 4.57 6.36 -3.33
CA ALA A 139 4.93 5.14 -4.06
C ALA A 139 4.26 3.87 -3.49
N CYS A 140 4.14 3.75 -2.17
CA CYS A 140 3.56 2.59 -1.49
C CYS A 140 2.02 2.66 -1.39
N PHE A 141 1.49 3.79 -0.91
CA PHE A 141 0.09 3.98 -0.56
C PHE A 141 -0.70 4.79 -1.57
N GLY A 142 -0.08 5.27 -2.65
CA GLY A 142 -0.68 6.11 -3.70
C GLY A 142 -0.69 7.59 -3.32
N LEU A 143 -1.07 7.90 -2.08
CA LEU A 143 -1.10 9.24 -1.49
C LEU A 143 -0.48 9.19 -0.08
N THR A 144 -0.06 10.34 0.45
CA THR A 144 0.16 10.48 1.90
C THR A 144 -1.16 10.45 2.66
N TYR A 145 -1.11 10.29 3.98
CA TYR A 145 -2.33 10.32 4.80
C TYR A 145 -3.06 11.67 4.66
N ASP A 146 -2.34 12.79 4.76
CA ASP A 146 -2.92 14.13 4.67
C ASP A 146 -3.53 14.41 3.28
N GLU A 147 -2.89 13.94 2.22
CA GLU A 147 -3.42 14.03 0.86
C GLU A 147 -4.72 13.23 0.72
N LEU A 148 -4.75 12.00 1.25
CA LEU A 148 -5.95 11.18 1.23
C LEU A 148 -7.09 11.82 2.03
N GLU A 149 -6.80 12.33 3.23
CA GLU A 149 -7.78 12.99 4.07
C GLU A 149 -8.39 14.21 3.37
N GLN A 150 -7.58 15.01 2.69
CA GLN A 150 -8.05 16.14 1.89
C GLN A 150 -9.00 15.69 0.77
N VAL A 151 -8.64 14.65 0.01
CA VAL A 151 -9.46 14.12 -1.08
C VAL A 151 -10.79 13.58 -0.54
N VAL A 152 -10.75 12.80 0.55
CA VAL A 152 -11.94 12.26 1.22
C VAL A 152 -12.82 13.39 1.76
N GLY A 153 -12.23 14.44 2.35
CA GLY A 153 -12.94 15.60 2.86
C GLY A 153 -13.64 16.41 1.77
N ILE A 154 -13.02 16.56 0.58
CA ILE A 154 -13.67 17.17 -0.58
C ILE A 154 -14.86 16.35 -1.02
N TYR A 155 -14.68 15.05 -1.15
CA TYR A 155 -15.76 14.14 -1.54
C TYR A 155 -16.94 14.23 -0.57
N ALA A 156 -16.68 14.16 0.73
CA ALA A 156 -17.69 14.26 1.79
C ALA A 156 -18.48 15.59 1.75
N ARG A 157 -17.77 16.73 1.67
CA ARG A 157 -18.40 18.06 1.61
C ARG A 157 -19.30 18.23 0.40
N ARG A 158 -18.87 17.72 -0.76
CA ARG A 158 -19.57 17.91 -2.03
C ARG A 158 -20.81 17.05 -2.18
N LEU A 159 -20.82 15.87 -1.56
CA LEU A 159 -22.02 15.06 -1.47
C LEU A 159 -22.97 15.47 -0.35
N GLY A 160 -22.60 16.45 0.49
CA GLY A 160 -23.43 16.89 1.61
C GLY A 160 -23.53 15.84 2.73
N ILE A 161 -22.57 14.91 2.82
CA ILE A 161 -22.56 13.81 3.80
C ILE A 161 -21.76 14.20 5.06
N LEU A 162 -21.21 15.42 5.09
CA LEU A 162 -20.51 15.95 6.24
C LEU A 162 -21.51 16.34 7.35
N ASN A 163 -21.45 15.64 8.48
CA ASN A 163 -22.21 15.94 9.69
C ASN A 163 -21.22 16.11 10.86
N ASP A 164 -21.48 17.08 11.75
CA ASP A 164 -20.71 17.40 12.95
C ASP A 164 -20.51 16.22 13.93
N TYR A 165 -21.33 15.16 13.86
CA TYR A 165 -21.31 14.03 14.79
C TYR A 165 -20.65 12.75 14.23
N ILE A 166 -20.78 12.48 12.93
CA ILE A 166 -20.18 11.33 12.26
C ILE A 166 -19.82 11.74 10.83
N GLN A 167 -18.53 11.75 10.51
CA GLN A 167 -18.04 12.13 9.20
C GLN A 167 -17.84 10.88 8.32
N TYR A 168 -18.64 10.79 7.26
CA TYR A 168 -18.43 9.85 6.17
C TYR A 168 -18.33 10.58 4.82
N PRO A 169 -17.58 10.04 3.85
CA PRO A 169 -16.58 8.99 4.03
C PRO A 169 -15.42 9.42 4.95
N ARG A 170 -14.70 8.45 5.50
CA ARG A 170 -13.47 8.68 6.28
C ARG A 170 -12.45 7.58 6.09
N VAL A 171 -11.19 7.89 6.34
CA VAL A 171 -10.11 6.90 6.43
C VAL A 171 -10.24 6.14 7.75
N THR A 172 -10.18 4.81 7.69
CA THR A 172 -10.29 3.94 8.85
C THR A 172 -9.52 2.63 8.67
N ARG A 173 -9.63 1.72 9.65
CA ARG A 173 -8.98 0.39 9.65
C ARG A 173 -9.80 -0.62 10.44
N SER A 174 -9.54 -1.90 10.20
CA SER A 174 -10.00 -3.00 11.05
C SER A 174 -8.83 -3.47 11.90
N MET A 175 -8.99 -3.64 13.21
CA MET A 175 -7.87 -4.08 14.06
C MET A 175 -7.66 -5.60 14.05
N LYS A 176 -8.68 -6.38 13.66
CA LYS A 176 -8.72 -7.84 13.87
C LYS A 176 -9.11 -8.66 12.65
N HIS A 177 -9.95 -8.12 11.78
CA HIS A 177 -10.57 -8.88 10.69
C HIS A 177 -10.05 -8.43 9.34
N ASP A 178 -9.85 -9.40 8.45
CA ASP A 178 -9.73 -9.16 7.03
C ASP A 178 -11.05 -8.59 6.50
N ASN A 179 -10.94 -7.58 5.63
CA ASN A 179 -12.05 -7.04 4.85
C ASN A 179 -11.75 -7.21 3.36
N PHE A 180 -12.76 -6.97 2.53
CA PHE A 180 -12.63 -6.97 1.08
C PHE A 180 -13.27 -5.71 0.52
N CYS A 181 -12.63 -5.14 -0.49
CA CYS A 181 -13.08 -3.92 -1.13
C CYS A 181 -14.41 -4.16 -1.85
N ASP A 182 -15.44 -3.41 -1.49
CA ASP A 182 -16.78 -3.54 -2.09
C ASP A 182 -16.79 -3.16 -3.59
N ILE A 183 -15.80 -2.38 -4.05
CA ILE A 183 -15.69 -1.94 -5.45
C ILE A 183 -14.88 -2.93 -6.30
N THR A 184 -13.78 -3.44 -5.75
CA THR A 184 -12.74 -4.14 -6.53
C THR A 184 -12.49 -5.58 -6.08
N GLY A 185 -13.11 -6.04 -5.00
CA GLY A 185 -12.86 -7.36 -4.40
C GLY A 185 -11.47 -7.53 -3.77
N LEU A 186 -10.65 -6.45 -3.74
CA LEU A 186 -9.30 -6.48 -3.21
C LEU A 186 -9.30 -6.73 -1.70
N TRP A 187 -8.34 -7.52 -1.26
CA TRP A 187 -8.13 -7.82 0.15
C TRP A 187 -7.62 -6.60 0.92
N ILE A 188 -8.16 -6.41 2.12
CA ILE A 188 -7.80 -5.36 3.08
C ILE A 188 -7.47 -6.07 4.40
N PRO A 189 -6.18 -6.34 4.69
CA PRO A 189 -5.79 -7.02 5.92
C PRO A 189 -6.06 -6.18 7.17
N PRO A 190 -6.04 -6.79 8.36
CA PRO A 190 -6.02 -6.07 9.62
C PRO A 190 -4.94 -5.00 9.64
N LYS A 191 -5.28 -3.86 10.25
CA LYS A 191 -4.50 -2.63 10.38
C LYS A 191 -4.22 -1.90 9.08
N PHE A 192 -4.58 -2.44 7.91
CA PHE A 192 -4.40 -1.72 6.65
C PHE A 192 -5.46 -0.61 6.52
N PRO A 193 -5.06 0.60 6.06
CA PRO A 193 -6.00 1.71 5.87
C PRO A 193 -6.98 1.43 4.73
N TYR A 194 -8.21 1.89 4.89
CA TYR A 194 -9.24 1.89 3.85
C TYR A 194 -10.24 3.02 4.07
N ILE A 195 -11.06 3.30 3.05
CA ILE A 195 -12.12 4.31 3.11
C ILE A 195 -13.42 3.60 3.45
N THR A 196 -14.15 4.14 4.41
CA THR A 196 -15.50 3.69 4.73
C THR A 196 -16.48 4.80 4.40
N PHE A 197 -17.55 4.48 3.68
CA PHE A 197 -18.60 5.44 3.32
C PHE A 197 -19.80 5.35 4.26
N ASN A 198 -19.90 4.26 5.03
CA ASN A 198 -21.01 3.95 5.94
C ASN A 198 -20.50 3.18 7.16
N GLY A 199 -21.38 2.80 8.08
CA GLY A 199 -21.04 1.83 9.14
C GLY A 199 -20.64 0.45 8.57
N SER A 200 -19.94 -0.35 9.38
CA SER A 200 -19.66 -1.75 9.03
C SER A 200 -20.96 -2.53 8.82
N GLY A 201 -20.97 -3.45 7.84
CA GLY A 201 -22.15 -4.25 7.50
C GLY A 201 -23.08 -3.63 6.45
N HIS A 202 -22.75 -2.44 5.93
CA HIS A 202 -23.46 -1.80 4.82
C HIS A 202 -22.67 -1.86 3.50
N THR A 203 -23.33 -1.59 2.38
CA THR A 203 -22.65 -1.39 1.10
C THR A 203 -21.66 -0.23 1.18
N TYR A 204 -20.48 -0.38 0.57
CA TYR A 204 -19.36 0.58 0.65
C TYR A 204 -18.86 0.80 2.09
N SER A 205 -19.01 -0.23 2.93
CA SER A 205 -18.43 -0.22 4.27
C SER A 205 -16.91 -0.36 4.22
N HIS A 206 -16.37 -1.03 3.20
CA HIS A 206 -14.93 -1.24 3.05
C HIS A 206 -14.51 -0.97 1.61
N VAL A 207 -13.83 0.15 1.37
CA VAL A 207 -13.26 0.49 0.07
C VAL A 207 -11.76 0.64 0.22
N SER A 208 -10.99 -0.28 -0.37
CA SER A 208 -9.52 -0.22 -0.35
C SER A 208 -8.98 1.11 -0.87
N LEU A 209 -7.79 1.52 -0.44
CA LEU A 209 -7.12 2.73 -0.95
C LEU A 209 -7.13 2.76 -2.49
N TYR A 210 -6.61 1.70 -3.10
CA TYR A 210 -6.56 1.58 -4.55
C TYR A 210 -7.95 1.63 -5.22
N GLY A 211 -8.93 0.92 -4.67
CA GLY A 211 -10.31 0.95 -5.18
C GLY A 211 -10.91 2.36 -5.13
N PHE A 212 -10.64 3.11 -4.06
CA PHE A 212 -11.02 4.51 -3.96
C PHE A 212 -10.31 5.36 -5.02
N TYR A 213 -9.00 5.22 -5.19
CA TYR A 213 -8.23 5.96 -6.19
C TYR A 213 -8.75 5.75 -7.61
N ARG A 214 -8.97 4.50 -8.01
CA ARG A 214 -9.53 4.17 -9.33
C ARG A 214 -10.93 4.75 -9.50
N HIS A 215 -11.75 4.75 -8.44
CA HIS A 215 -13.07 5.38 -8.48
C HIS A 215 -12.97 6.90 -8.73
N ILE A 216 -12.09 7.60 -8.00
CA ILE A 216 -11.86 9.04 -8.18
C ILE A 216 -11.30 9.35 -9.57
N ASP A 217 -10.28 8.61 -10.01
CA ASP A 217 -9.65 8.74 -11.32
C ASP A 217 -10.70 8.66 -12.45
N ILE A 218 -11.58 7.65 -12.42
CA ILE A 218 -12.68 7.51 -13.38
C ILE A 218 -13.56 8.78 -13.39
N MET A 219 -13.97 9.28 -12.22
CA MET A 219 -14.82 10.49 -12.14
C MET A 219 -14.12 11.72 -12.71
N LEU A 220 -12.81 11.86 -12.51
CA LEU A 220 -12.01 12.94 -13.08
C LEU A 220 -11.86 12.79 -14.60
N SER A 221 -11.64 11.57 -15.10
CA SER A 221 -11.48 11.27 -16.53
C SER A 221 -12.76 11.41 -17.35
N MET A 222 -13.95 11.37 -16.73
CA MET A 222 -15.24 11.58 -17.41
C MET A 222 -15.42 12.99 -18.01
N GLY A 223 -14.49 13.91 -17.74
CA GLY A 223 -14.44 15.24 -18.34
C GLY A 223 -15.28 16.27 -17.60
N ARG A 224 -14.79 17.53 -17.60
CA ARG A 224 -15.22 18.66 -16.75
C ARG A 224 -16.72 18.99 -16.77
N ASN A 225 -17.46 18.50 -17.75
CA ASN A 225 -18.89 18.77 -17.91
C ASN A 225 -19.80 17.77 -17.18
N THR A 226 -19.24 16.67 -16.65
CA THR A 226 -20.02 15.69 -15.90
C THR A 226 -20.25 16.14 -14.46
N LEU A 227 -21.38 15.74 -13.88
CA LEU A 227 -21.68 16.02 -12.47
C LEU A 227 -20.59 15.39 -11.55
N ALA A 228 -20.11 14.20 -11.92
CA ALA A 228 -19.08 13.48 -11.19
C ALA A 228 -17.74 14.22 -11.17
N SER A 229 -17.24 14.71 -12.31
CA SER A 229 -15.99 15.48 -12.34
C SER A 229 -16.12 16.80 -11.57
N LYS A 230 -17.29 17.44 -11.61
CA LYS A 230 -17.55 18.72 -10.93
C LYS A 230 -17.43 18.65 -9.41
N ILE A 231 -17.56 17.45 -8.82
CA ILE A 231 -17.25 17.22 -7.39
C ILE A 231 -15.84 17.72 -7.06
N PHE A 232 -14.89 17.47 -7.96
CA PHE A 232 -13.48 17.78 -7.74
C PHE A 232 -12.96 18.98 -8.52
N THR A 233 -13.58 19.34 -9.65
CA THR A 233 -13.03 20.39 -10.54
C THR A 233 -13.62 21.79 -10.34
N HIS A 234 -14.73 21.95 -9.60
CA HIS A 234 -15.43 23.23 -9.50
C HIS A 234 -15.19 23.91 -8.14
N GLY A 235 -14.41 25.01 -8.11
CA GLY A 235 -14.18 25.79 -6.87
C GLY A 235 -13.39 25.05 -5.80
N VAL A 236 -12.69 23.98 -6.17
CA VAL A 236 -11.67 23.32 -5.36
C VAL A 236 -10.33 23.82 -5.91
N PRO A 237 -9.37 24.22 -5.04
CA PRO A 237 -8.01 24.53 -5.48
C PRO A 237 -7.45 23.38 -6.33
N ASP A 238 -6.51 23.66 -7.22
CA ASP A 238 -5.69 22.58 -7.79
C ASP A 238 -4.96 21.91 -6.63
N ILE A 239 -5.29 20.66 -6.35
CA ILE A 239 -4.69 19.90 -5.26
C ILE A 239 -3.83 18.86 -5.92
N GLU A 240 -2.53 18.94 -5.64
CA GLU A 240 -1.52 18.03 -6.15
C GLU A 240 -1.91 16.57 -5.97
N ALA A 241 -2.57 16.22 -4.85
CA ALA A 241 -3.12 14.89 -4.59
C ALA A 241 -4.07 14.38 -5.69
N LEU A 242 -4.92 15.21 -6.29
CA LEU A 242 -5.81 14.79 -7.38
C LEU A 242 -5.01 14.49 -8.65
N ASN A 243 -3.95 15.25 -8.92
CA ASN A 243 -3.05 14.97 -10.04
C ASN A 243 -2.25 13.68 -9.80
N GLN A 244 -1.86 13.38 -8.56
CA GLN A 244 -1.21 12.11 -8.21
C GLN A 244 -2.12 10.90 -8.51
N LEU A 245 -3.43 11.01 -8.31
CA LEU A 245 -4.37 9.91 -8.59
C LEU A 245 -4.39 9.50 -10.06
N HIS A 246 -4.21 10.45 -10.99
CA HIS A 246 -4.10 10.17 -12.42
C HIS A 246 -2.81 9.44 -12.80
N LEU A 247 -1.77 9.51 -11.95
CA LEU A 247 -0.50 8.81 -12.16
C LEU A 247 -0.54 7.36 -11.64
N ILE A 248 -1.60 6.97 -10.92
CA ILE A 248 -1.76 5.61 -10.42
C ILE A 248 -2.26 4.71 -11.56
N GLU A 249 -1.33 4.03 -12.20
CA GLU A 249 -1.59 3.08 -13.26
C GLU A 249 -2.42 1.86 -12.79
N ASP A 250 -3.15 1.25 -13.73
CA ASP A 250 -3.88 -0.02 -13.48
C ASP A 250 -2.99 -1.26 -13.72
N TYR A 251 -1.79 -1.05 -14.26
CA TYR A 251 -0.84 -2.08 -14.59
C TYR A 251 0.27 -2.20 -13.53
N PHE A 252 0.40 -3.40 -12.96
CA PHE A 252 1.48 -3.72 -12.03
C PHE A 252 2.35 -4.82 -12.64
N LEU A 253 3.59 -4.48 -12.98
CA LEU A 253 4.53 -5.44 -13.56
C LEU A 253 4.71 -6.63 -12.61
N MET A 254 4.35 -7.83 -13.07
CA MET A 254 4.38 -9.10 -12.30
C MET A 254 3.54 -9.10 -11.00
N GLY A 255 2.66 -8.11 -10.84
CA GLY A 255 1.80 -7.98 -9.66
C GLY A 255 0.43 -8.58 -9.90
N ILE A 256 0.08 -9.63 -9.16
CA ILE A 256 -1.29 -10.12 -9.08
C ILE A 256 -1.99 -9.38 -7.95
N LYS A 257 -3.05 -8.63 -8.28
CA LYS A 257 -3.91 -7.98 -7.29
C LYS A 257 -4.49 -9.02 -6.33
N VAL A 258 -4.29 -8.83 -5.03
CA VAL A 258 -4.71 -9.83 -4.03
C VAL A 258 -6.20 -9.68 -3.74
N THR A 259 -6.97 -10.74 -4.04
CA THR A 259 -8.41 -10.83 -3.79
C THR A 259 -8.74 -11.91 -2.75
N ARG A 260 -10.02 -12.10 -2.46
CA ARG A 260 -10.50 -13.14 -1.54
C ARG A 260 -10.01 -14.54 -1.88
N GLU A 261 -10.02 -14.89 -3.16
CA GLU A 261 -9.63 -16.21 -3.69
C GLU A 261 -8.12 -16.46 -3.52
N CYS A 262 -7.33 -15.38 -3.45
CA CYS A 262 -5.91 -15.47 -3.17
C CYS A 262 -5.63 -15.81 -1.70
N ILE A 263 -6.51 -15.37 -0.78
CA ILE A 263 -6.36 -15.53 0.68
C ILE A 263 -7.03 -16.82 1.18
N TYR A 264 -8.25 -17.10 0.71
CA TYR A 264 -9.01 -18.29 1.05
C TYR A 264 -9.17 -19.12 -0.23
N SER A 265 -8.30 -20.12 -0.44
CA SER A 265 -8.50 -21.09 -1.52
C SER A 265 -9.79 -21.88 -1.28
N ASP A 266 -10.46 -22.32 -2.36
CA ASP A 266 -11.80 -22.94 -2.50
C ASP A 266 -12.27 -24.01 -1.47
N ALA A 267 -11.47 -24.39 -0.48
CA ALA A 267 -11.87 -25.24 0.63
C ALA A 267 -12.92 -24.62 1.57
N TYR A 268 -13.18 -23.30 1.48
CA TYR A 268 -14.13 -22.58 2.34
C TYR A 268 -15.47 -22.21 1.66
N ILE A 269 -15.69 -22.64 0.41
CA ILE A 269 -17.01 -22.64 -0.22
C ILE A 269 -17.54 -24.08 -0.12
N ARG A 270 -18.07 -24.43 1.06
CA ARG A 270 -18.89 -25.63 1.25
C ARG A 270 -20.26 -25.22 1.76
#